data_AF-A0A318CJN6-F1
#
_entry.id   AF-A0A318CJN6-F1
#
_cell.length_a   1.000
_cell.length_b   1.000
_cell.length_c   1.000
_cell.angle_alpha   90.00
_cell.angle_beta   90.00
_cell.angle_gamma   90.00
#
_symmetry.space_group_name_H-M   'P 1'
#
loop_
_entity.id
_entity.type
_entity.pdbx_description
1 polymer ?
#
loop_
_entity_poly.entity_id
_entity_poly.type
_entity_poly.pdbx_seq_one_letter_code
_entity_poly.pdbx_strand_id
1 'polypeptide(L)'
;MRLEIIMNNRRRIILIILFLVCANAGSALAQAASDSASVESATWRFEFDNDFIFNKDSKISSGWSLQKHSAVAGSWETLEHVPGFVRRWGKAIPTLTEDDLVYRAGIAIGQVIQTPDDLSRSDLILGDPP
;
A
#
# COMPACT_ATOMS: atom_id res chain seq x y z
N MET A 1 2.74 37.35 -18.19
CA MET A 1 1.38 37.20 -18.76
C MET A 1 1.22 36.06 -19.78
N ARG A 2 1.82 36.07 -21.00
CA ARG A 2 1.63 34.95 -21.97
C ARG A 2 2.25 33.61 -21.55
N LEU A 3 3.41 33.61 -20.88
CA LEU A 3 4.07 32.38 -20.39
C LEU A 3 3.36 31.72 -19.20
N GLU A 4 2.79 32.50 -18.27
CA GLU A 4 2.09 31.97 -17.08
C GLU A 4 0.80 31.24 -17.45
N ILE A 5 0.07 31.74 -18.47
CA ILE A 5 -1.15 31.11 -18.98
C ILE A 5 -0.82 29.73 -19.59
N ILE A 6 0.32 29.62 -20.30
CA ILE A 6 0.77 28.36 -20.91
C ILE A 6 1.19 27.36 -19.83
N MET A 7 1.88 27.79 -18.78
CA MET A 7 2.26 26.93 -17.64
C MET A 7 1.04 26.42 -16.86
N ASN A 8 0.02 27.26 -16.65
CA ASN A 8 -1.21 26.87 -15.96
C ASN A 8 -2.02 25.85 -16.77
N ASN A 9 -2.08 26.01 -18.09
CA ASN A 9 -2.73 25.04 -18.97
C ASN A 9 -1.97 23.71 -19.03
N ARG A 10 -0.64 23.72 -19.05
CA ARG A 10 0.17 22.49 -18.97
C ARG A 10 -0.06 21.73 -17.66
N ARG A 11 -0.09 22.44 -16.53
CA ARG A 11 -0.40 21.83 -15.21
C ARG A 11 -1.79 21.21 -15.18
N ARG A 12 -2.82 21.90 -15.70
CA ARG A 12 -4.18 21.38 -15.81
C ARG A 12 -4.27 20.14 -16.69
N ILE A 13 -3.58 20.14 -17.84
CA ILE A 13 -3.53 18.98 -18.74
C ILE A 13 -2.87 17.78 -18.05
N ILE A 14 -1.76 17.98 -17.34
CA ILE A 14 -1.09 16.90 -16.58
C ILE A 14 -2.04 16.32 -15.52
N LEU A 15 -2.75 17.17 -14.77
CA LEU A 15 -3.69 16.73 -13.74
C LEU A 15 -4.90 15.98 -14.34
N ILE A 16 -5.42 16.41 -15.50
CA ILE A 16 -6.51 15.73 -16.20
C ILE A 16 -6.05 14.36 -16.72
N ILE A 17 -4.85 14.27 -17.29
CA ILE A 17 -4.27 13.00 -17.73
C ILE A 17 -4.09 12.07 -16.54
N LEU A 18 -3.55 12.55 -15.42
CA LEU A 18 -3.38 11.75 -14.21
C LEU A 18 -4.73 11.25 -13.67
N PHE A 19 -5.74 12.11 -13.61
CA PHE A 19 -7.09 11.74 -13.20
C PHE A 19 -7.73 10.68 -14.12
N LEU A 20 -7.58 10.83 -15.44
CA LEU A 20 -8.06 9.86 -16.43
C LEU A 20 -7.33 8.51 -16.32
N VAL A 21 -6.03 8.51 -16.07
CA VAL A 21 -5.26 7.27 -15.84
C VAL A 21 -5.73 6.57 -14.56
N CYS A 22 -5.94 7.31 -13.46
CA CYS A 22 -6.46 6.75 -12.21
C CYS A 22 -7.90 6.21 -12.36
N ALA A 23 -8.77 6.93 -13.07
CA ALA A 23 -10.17 6.54 -13.26
C ALA A 23 -10.33 5.29 -14.14
N ASN A 24 -9.46 5.10 -15.15
CA ASN A 24 -9.53 3.95 -16.06
C ASN A 24 -8.79 2.70 -15.53
N ALA A 25 -7.80 2.86 -14.64
CA ALA A 25 -7.13 1.72 -14.00
C ALA A 25 -8.09 0.92 -13.10
N GLY A 26 -9.02 1.59 -12.41
CA GLY A 26 -9.98 0.93 -11.51
C GLY A 26 -10.94 -0.02 -12.23
N SER A 27 -11.43 0.35 -13.42
CA SER A 27 -12.42 -0.42 -14.17
C SER A 27 -11.84 -1.69 -14.80
N ALA A 28 -10.60 -1.65 -15.28
CA ALA A 28 -9.91 -2.82 -15.84
C ALA A 28 -9.54 -3.84 -14.76
N LEU A 29 -9.19 -3.38 -13.55
CA LEU A 29 -8.93 -4.24 -12.39
C LEU A 29 -10.20 -4.91 -11.86
N ALA A 30 -11.35 -4.20 -11.89
CA ALA A 30 -12.62 -4.74 -11.43
C ALA A 30 -13.20 -5.81 -12.37
N GLN A 31 -13.04 -5.66 -13.68
CA GLN A 31 -13.55 -6.63 -14.66
C GLN A 31 -12.80 -7.97 -14.62
N ALA A 32 -11.49 -7.95 -14.34
CA ALA A 32 -10.67 -9.18 -14.22
C ALA A 32 -10.99 -10.02 -12.97
N ALA A 33 -11.71 -9.47 -11.99
CA ALA A 33 -12.05 -10.15 -10.73
C ALA A 33 -13.37 -10.94 -10.78
N SER A 34 -14.15 -10.84 -11.87
CA SER A 34 -15.54 -11.33 -11.94
C SER A 34 -15.71 -12.79 -12.42
N ASP A 35 -14.71 -13.40 -13.06
CA ASP A 35 -14.93 -14.57 -13.94
C ASP A 35 -14.39 -15.92 -13.44
N SER A 36 -13.97 -16.06 -12.18
CA SER A 36 -13.57 -17.37 -11.63
C SER A 36 -14.15 -17.63 -10.24
N ALA A 37 -14.69 -18.83 -10.03
CA ALA A 37 -15.28 -19.29 -8.78
C ALA A 37 -14.44 -18.94 -7.54
N SER A 38 -15.02 -18.06 -6.71
CA SER A 38 -14.79 -17.68 -5.31
C SER A 38 -13.52 -18.12 -4.56
N VAL A 39 -12.36 -17.94 -5.15
CA VAL A 39 -11.11 -17.86 -4.41
C VAL A 39 -10.52 -16.50 -4.75
N GLU A 40 -10.46 -15.58 -3.79
CA GLU A 40 -10.00 -14.22 -4.08
C GLU A 40 -8.62 -14.24 -4.72
N SER A 41 -8.48 -13.57 -5.86
CA SER A 41 -7.26 -13.53 -6.66
C SER A 41 -6.11 -12.83 -5.93
N ALA A 42 -4.89 -13.13 -6.38
CA ALA A 42 -3.71 -12.39 -5.95
C ALA A 42 -3.87 -10.90 -6.26
N THR A 43 -3.51 -10.05 -5.30
CA THR A 43 -3.77 -8.61 -5.37
C THR A 43 -2.51 -7.81 -5.08
N TRP A 44 -2.30 -6.75 -5.84
CA TRP A 44 -1.31 -5.73 -5.53
C TRP A 44 -1.99 -4.55 -4.86
N ARG A 45 -1.43 -4.07 -3.76
CA ARG A 45 -1.93 -2.92 -3.02
C ARG A 45 -0.81 -1.89 -2.89
N PHE A 46 -1.09 -0.68 -3.34
CA PHE A 46 -0.25 0.47 -3.07
C PHE A 46 -0.94 1.32 -2.01
N GLU A 47 -0.20 1.69 -0.97
CA GLU A 47 -0.67 2.58 0.09
C GLU A 47 0.22 3.81 0.16
N PHE A 48 -0.40 4.94 0.47
CA PHE A 48 0.28 6.19 0.75
C PHE A 48 -0.36 6.82 1.98
N ASP A 49 0.44 6.99 3.02
CA ASP A 49 0.05 7.62 4.27
C ASP A 49 0.62 9.03 4.30
N ASN A 50 -0.22 10.01 4.65
CA ASN A 50 0.22 11.39 4.76
C ASN A 50 -0.48 12.09 5.91
N ASP A 51 0.29 12.47 6.91
CA ASP A 51 -0.27 12.96 8.16
C ASP A 51 -0.76 14.41 8.08
N PHE A 52 -0.32 15.17 7.06
CA PHE A 52 -0.88 16.50 6.79
C PHE A 52 -2.39 16.46 6.50
N ILE A 53 -2.88 15.34 5.98
CA ILE A 53 -4.30 15.18 5.61
C ILE A 53 -5.13 14.60 6.77
N PHE A 54 -4.51 13.81 7.67
CA PHE A 54 -5.25 13.00 8.65
C PHE A 54 -4.98 13.36 10.12
N ASN A 55 -4.02 14.25 10.41
CA ASN A 55 -3.73 14.82 11.73
C ASN A 55 -3.70 13.75 12.85
N LYS A 56 -2.99 12.64 12.61
CA LYS A 56 -2.85 11.51 13.51
C LYS A 56 -1.58 11.67 14.35
N ASP A 57 -1.75 11.68 15.68
CA ASP A 57 -0.68 11.68 16.67
C ASP A 57 0.10 10.35 16.72
N SER A 58 0.73 9.98 15.59
CA SER A 58 1.41 8.69 15.39
C SER A 58 2.92 8.83 15.21
N LYS A 59 3.46 10.05 15.32
CA LYS A 59 4.87 10.40 15.04
C LYS A 59 5.35 9.96 13.65
N ILE A 60 4.44 9.73 12.71
CA ILE A 60 4.73 9.39 11.31
C ILE A 60 4.22 10.56 10.48
N SER A 61 5.09 11.18 9.71
CA SER A 61 4.72 12.32 8.86
C SER A 61 4.19 11.87 7.51
N SER A 62 4.81 10.84 6.92
CA SER A 62 4.31 10.20 5.71
C SER A 62 4.87 8.81 5.53
N GLY A 63 4.29 8.04 4.62
CA GLY A 63 4.81 6.75 4.25
C GLY A 63 4.21 6.27 2.95
N TRP A 64 4.82 5.23 2.40
CA TRP A 64 4.25 4.48 1.28
C TRP A 64 4.56 3.01 1.44
N SER A 65 3.69 2.16 0.92
CA SER A 65 3.96 0.73 0.82
C SER A 65 3.46 0.16 -0.50
N LEU A 66 4.19 -0.82 -1.03
CA LEU A 66 3.75 -1.69 -2.10
C LEU A 66 3.70 -3.10 -1.55
N GLN A 67 2.52 -3.72 -1.67
CA GLN A 67 2.24 -5.03 -1.11
C GLN A 67 1.75 -5.97 -2.20
N LYS A 68 2.23 -7.20 -2.16
CA LYS A 68 1.70 -8.31 -2.94
C LYS A 68 1.03 -9.30 -1.99
N HIS A 69 -0.25 -9.53 -2.21
CA HIS A 69 -1.05 -10.54 -1.52
C HIS A 69 -1.27 -11.73 -2.44
N SER A 70 -1.10 -12.95 -1.92
CA SER A 70 -1.40 -14.18 -2.65
C SER A 70 -2.90 -14.29 -2.95
N ALA A 71 -3.26 -15.21 -3.85
CA ALA A 71 -4.62 -15.72 -3.85
C ALA A 71 -4.91 -16.44 -2.52
N VAL A 72 -6.19 -16.56 -2.18
CA VAL A 72 -6.62 -17.38 -1.05
C VAL A 72 -6.31 -18.86 -1.35
N ALA A 73 -5.97 -19.64 -0.33
CA ALA A 73 -5.71 -21.08 -0.46
C ALA A 73 -6.28 -21.85 0.74
N GLY A 74 -6.54 -23.14 0.55
CA GLY A 74 -7.03 -24.03 1.63
C GLY A 74 -5.94 -24.49 2.61
N SER A 75 -4.67 -24.16 2.35
CA SER A 75 -3.55 -24.50 3.25
C SER A 75 -2.34 -23.60 2.97
N TRP A 76 -1.37 -23.57 3.90
CA TRP A 76 -0.08 -22.91 3.68
C TRP A 76 0.72 -23.53 2.51
N GLU A 77 0.54 -24.82 2.25
CA GLU A 77 1.18 -25.58 1.17
C GLU A 77 0.63 -25.23 -0.21
N THR A 78 -0.66 -24.90 -0.29
CA THR A 78 -1.33 -24.62 -1.57
C THR A 78 -1.32 -23.15 -1.95
N LEU A 79 -0.77 -22.26 -1.12
CA LEU A 79 -0.51 -20.87 -1.50
C LEU A 79 0.36 -20.81 -2.76
N GLU A 80 -0.02 -20.02 -3.76
CA GLU A 80 0.79 -19.86 -4.98
C GLU A 80 1.70 -18.64 -4.89
N HIS A 81 2.90 -18.73 -5.48
CA HIS A 81 3.86 -17.61 -5.57
C HIS A 81 4.26 -16.97 -4.23
N VAL A 82 4.14 -17.72 -3.13
CA VAL A 82 4.59 -17.34 -1.79
C VAL A 82 5.95 -17.99 -1.48
N PRO A 83 6.98 -17.22 -1.07
CA PRO A 83 8.27 -17.75 -0.68
C PRO A 83 8.18 -18.78 0.45
N GLY A 84 9.02 -19.81 0.40
CA GLY A 84 8.96 -20.94 1.35
C GLY A 84 9.14 -20.52 2.82
N PHE A 85 9.91 -19.47 3.10
CA PHE A 85 10.09 -18.99 4.47
C PHE A 85 8.78 -18.41 5.04
N VAL A 86 7.99 -17.68 4.25
CA VAL A 86 6.70 -17.12 4.70
C VAL A 86 5.74 -18.23 5.10
N ARG A 87 5.65 -19.30 4.29
CA ARG A 87 4.84 -20.48 4.61
C ARG A 87 5.31 -21.17 5.89
N ARG A 88 6.62 -21.27 6.08
CA ARG A 88 7.22 -21.87 7.29
C ARG A 88 6.83 -21.09 8.54
N TRP A 89 6.90 -19.75 8.49
CA TRP A 89 6.49 -18.89 9.60
C TRP A 89 4.98 -18.96 9.84
N GLY A 90 4.15 -18.94 8.80
CA GLY A 90 2.70 -19.07 8.92
C GLY A 90 2.28 -20.34 9.66
N LYS A 91 2.89 -21.48 9.33
CA LYS A 91 2.65 -22.76 10.01
C LYS A 91 3.17 -22.84 11.45
N ALA A 92 4.17 -22.03 11.78
CA ALA A 92 4.78 -22.05 13.11
C ALA A 92 3.97 -21.26 14.14
N ILE A 93 3.05 -20.39 13.70
CA ILE A 93 2.21 -19.57 14.57
C ILE A 93 0.91 -20.35 14.86
N PRO A 94 0.66 -20.77 16.12
CA PRO A 94 -0.45 -21.68 16.45
C PRO A 94 -1.83 -21.16 16.06
N THR A 95 -2.04 -19.85 16.10
CA THR A 95 -3.33 -19.19 15.77
C THR A 95 -3.56 -19.03 14.26
N LEU A 96 -2.62 -19.48 13.43
CA LEU A 96 -2.69 -19.36 11.98
C LEU A 96 -2.80 -20.71 11.29
N THR A 97 -3.05 -21.79 12.03
CA THR A 97 -3.26 -23.14 11.50
C THR A 97 -4.35 -23.83 12.31
N GLU A 98 -5.58 -23.75 11.83
CA GLU A 98 -6.76 -24.43 12.39
C GLU A 98 -7.61 -25.00 11.25
N ASP A 99 -8.49 -25.93 11.59
CA ASP A 99 -9.49 -26.46 10.67
C ASP A 99 -10.43 -25.32 10.21
N ASP A 100 -10.97 -25.45 9.00
CA ASP A 100 -11.88 -24.47 8.37
C ASP A 100 -11.32 -23.05 8.14
N LEU A 101 -10.01 -22.84 8.33
CA LEU A 101 -9.35 -21.59 7.94
C LEU A 101 -9.06 -21.54 6.44
N VAL A 102 -9.07 -20.31 5.91
CA VAL A 102 -8.52 -19.98 4.61
C VAL A 102 -7.25 -19.17 4.77
N TYR A 103 -6.28 -19.41 3.89
CA TYR A 103 -4.92 -18.94 4.04
C TYR A 103 -4.60 -17.90 2.97
N ARG A 104 -3.94 -16.82 3.38
CA ARG A 104 -3.39 -15.80 2.49
C ARG A 104 -2.08 -15.30 3.07
N ALA A 105 -1.14 -14.94 2.20
CA ALA A 105 0.10 -14.31 2.61
C ALA A 105 0.34 -13.01 1.85
N GLY A 106 0.78 -11.99 2.58
CA GLY A 106 1.22 -10.71 2.03
C GLY A 106 2.71 -10.51 2.25
N ILE A 107 3.40 -9.95 1.25
CA ILE A 107 4.74 -9.36 1.42
C ILE A 107 4.63 -7.90 1.04
N ALA A 108 5.13 -7.04 1.92
CA ALA A 108 5.14 -5.60 1.74
C ALA A 108 6.57 -5.07 1.77
N ILE A 109 6.85 -4.11 0.91
CA ILE A 109 7.98 -3.20 1.05
C ILE A 109 7.44 -1.78 1.13
N GLY A 110 8.01 -0.97 1.99
CA GLY A 110 7.58 0.40 2.15
C GLY A 110 8.61 1.25 2.85
N GLN A 111 8.32 2.53 2.88
CA GLN A 111 9.09 3.53 3.60
C GLN A 111 8.16 4.26 4.55
N VAL A 112 8.63 4.44 5.78
CA VAL A 112 8.01 5.31 6.76
C VAL A 112 8.95 6.49 6.98
N ILE A 113 8.40 7.70 6.98
CA ILE A 113 9.11 8.95 7.20
C ILE A 113 8.54 9.56 8.48
N GLN A 114 9.44 9.85 9.41
CA GLN A 114 9.17 10.57 10.63
C GLN A 114 9.90 11.91 10.55
N THR A 115 9.33 12.93 11.16
CA THR A 115 9.91 14.27 11.26
C THR A 115 9.67 14.74 12.70
N PRO A 116 10.60 15.48 13.32
CA PRO A 116 10.39 16.05 14.65
C PRO A 116 9.11 16.89 14.75
N ASP A 117 8.57 17.00 15.95
CA ASP A 117 7.36 17.77 16.23
C ASP A 117 7.60 19.28 16.02
N ASP A 118 8.80 19.77 16.34
CA ASP A 118 9.19 21.19 16.18
C ASP A 118 10.18 21.39 15.02
N LEU A 119 9.63 21.68 13.85
CA LEU A 119 10.40 21.96 12.62
C LEU A 119 11.13 23.32 12.63
N SER A 120 10.89 24.18 13.63
CA SER A 120 11.54 25.49 13.72
C SER A 120 12.94 25.41 14.33
N ARG A 121 13.26 24.28 14.98
CA ARG A 121 14.54 24.01 15.62
C ARG A 121 15.47 23.25 14.69
N SER A 122 16.76 23.49 14.86
CA SER A 122 17.84 22.81 14.13
C SER A 122 18.78 22.02 15.02
N ASP A 123 18.54 22.04 16.34
CA ASP A 123 19.27 21.26 17.33
C ASP A 123 18.57 19.92 17.62
N LEU A 124 19.32 18.97 18.19
CA LEU A 124 18.76 17.66 18.58
C LEU A 124 17.72 17.85 19.69
N ILE A 125 16.49 17.43 19.42
CA ILE A 125 15.40 17.43 20.40
C ILE A 125 15.42 16.09 21.14
N LEU A 126 15.81 16.10 22.42
CA LEU A 126 15.84 14.89 23.24
C LEU A 126 14.40 14.37 23.47
N GLY A 127 14.18 13.08 23.20
CA GLY A 127 12.88 12.42 23.36
C GLY A 127 11.98 12.47 22.11
N ASP A 128 12.48 13.00 20.99
CA ASP A 128 11.77 13.10 19.72
C ASP A 128 12.51 12.34 18.60
N PRO A 129 11.82 11.82 17.56
CA PRO A 129 12.49 11.28 16.38
C PRO A 129 13.29 12.38 15.68
N PRO A 130 14.51 12.08 15.20
CA PRO A 130 15.31 13.03 14.42
C PRO A 130 14.75 13.28 13.02
#